data_AF-D3Y1K2-F1
#
_entry.id   AF-D3Y1K2-F1
#
_cell.length_a   1.000
_cell.length_b   1.000
_cell.length_c   1.000
_cell.angle_alpha   90.00
_cell.angle_beta   90.00
_cell.angle_gamma   90.00
#
_symmetry.space_group_name_H-M   'P 1'
#
loop_
_entity.id
_entity.type
_entity.pdbx_description
1 polymer ?
#
loop_
_entity_poly.entity_id
_entity_poly.type
_entity_poly.pdbx_seq_one_letter_code
_entity_poly.pdbx_strand_id
1 'polypeptide(L)' 'VTRAAFQSKKVEIVAINDPFIDLDYMVYMFKYDSTHGKYKGEVKAEGGKLVIDGHAISVFSERDPANIKW' A
#
# COMPACT_ATOMS: atom_id res chain seq x y z
N VAL A 1 -8.07 -0.13 6.01
CA VAL A 1 -8.13 1.33 5.74
C VAL A 1 -7.87 1.64 4.28
N THR A 2 -6.73 1.24 3.71
CA THR A 2 -6.32 1.57 2.33
C THR A 2 -7.38 1.23 1.28
N ARG A 3 -7.95 0.01 1.27
CA ARG A 3 -9.03 -0.35 0.33
C ARG A 3 -10.25 0.60 0.40
N ALA A 4 -10.66 1.00 1.61
CA ALA A 4 -11.78 1.92 1.80
C ALA A 4 -11.43 3.34 1.35
N ALA A 5 -10.19 3.80 1.56
CA ALA A 5 -9.72 5.09 1.07
C ALA A 5 -9.87 5.19 -0.46
N PHE A 6 -9.35 4.19 -1.19
CA PHE A 6 -9.45 4.12 -2.65
C PHE A 6 -10.90 4.04 -3.16
N GLN A 7 -11.77 3.28 -2.49
CA GLN A 7 -13.18 3.19 -2.86
C GLN A 7 -13.95 4.50 -2.60
N SER A 8 -13.67 5.15 -1.47
CA SER A 8 -14.39 6.36 -1.07
C SER A 8 -13.98 7.60 -1.85
N LYS A 9 -12.72 7.65 -2.35
CA LYS A 9 -12.11 8.81 -3.00
C LYS A 9 -12.14 10.11 -2.18
N LYS A 10 -12.38 10.03 -0.87
CA LYS A 10 -12.45 11.17 0.05
C LYS A 10 -11.12 11.47 0.75
N VAL A 11 -10.22 10.49 0.74
CA VAL A 11 -8.92 10.57 1.41
C VAL A 11 -7.87 9.94 0.49
N GLU A 12 -6.68 10.51 0.52
CA GLU A 12 -5.54 10.07 -0.28
C GLU A 12 -4.51 9.41 0.63
N ILE A 13 -4.03 8.23 0.22
CA ILE A 13 -2.93 7.55 0.89
C ILE A 13 -1.64 7.91 0.15
N VAL A 14 -0.74 8.61 0.83
CA VAL A 14 0.53 9.10 0.25
C VAL A 14 1.75 8.27 0.68
N ALA A 15 1.67 7.62 1.85
CA ALA A 15 2.74 6.83 2.43
C ALA A 15 2.23 5.66 3.26
N ILE A 16 2.99 4.56 3.30
CA ILE A 16 2.80 3.38 4.16
C ILE A 16 4.16 3.01 4.76
N ASN A 17 4.18 2.60 6.02
CA ASN A 17 5.36 2.04 6.67
C ASN A 17 5.06 0.64 7.20
N ASP A 18 5.89 -0.34 6.86
CA ASP A 18 5.92 -1.64 7.51
C ASP A 18 7.36 -2.20 7.53
N PRO A 19 7.99 -2.39 8.71
CA PRO A 19 9.37 -2.84 8.81
C PRO A 19 9.58 -4.35 8.57
N PHE A 20 8.51 -5.11 8.30
CA PHE A 20 8.58 -6.57 8.16
C PHE A 20 8.09 -7.10 6.81
N ILE A 21 7.48 -6.22 6.01
CA ILE A 21 6.85 -6.59 4.74
C ILE A 21 7.60 -5.88 3.62
N ASP A 22 8.11 -6.64 2.65
CA ASP A 22 8.70 -6.05 1.45
C ASP A 22 7.62 -5.59 0.44
N LEU A 23 8.03 -4.76 -0.51
CA LEU A 23 7.10 -4.14 -1.47
C LEU A 23 6.35 -5.17 -2.32
N ASP A 24 7.01 -6.24 -2.75
CA ASP A 24 6.38 -7.29 -3.56
C ASP A 24 5.34 -8.08 -2.76
N TYR A 25 5.62 -8.31 -1.48
CA TYR A 25 4.67 -8.95 -0.57
C TYR A 25 3.51 -8.01 -0.21
N MET A 26 3.73 -6.70 -0.10
CA MET A 26 2.64 -5.71 0.01
C MET A 26 1.69 -5.78 -1.19
N VAL A 27 2.23 -5.88 -2.41
CA VAL A 27 1.42 -6.04 -3.63
C VAL A 27 0.58 -7.32 -3.56
N TYR A 28 1.18 -8.43 -3.12
CA TYR A 28 0.46 -9.70 -2.94
C TYR A 28 -0.66 -9.58 -1.90
N MET A 29 -0.35 -9.09 -0.70
CA MET A 29 -1.31 -8.94 0.40
C MET A 29 -2.44 -7.98 0.04
N PHE A 30 -2.14 -6.92 -0.72
CA PHE A 30 -3.19 -6.00 -1.15
C PHE A 30 -4.08 -6.64 -2.23
N LYS A 31 -3.52 -7.45 -3.14
CA LYS A 31 -4.28 -8.19 -4.16
C LYS A 31 -5.20 -9.25 -3.56
N TYR A 32 -4.77 -9.99 -2.55
CA TYR A 32 -5.47 -11.16 -2.05
C TYR A 32 -5.86 -11.02 -0.58
N ASP A 33 -7.17 -11.04 -0.32
CA ASP A 33 -7.75 -10.99 1.02
C ASP A 33 -8.78 -12.13 1.13
N SER A 34 -8.68 -12.95 2.17
CA SER A 34 -9.54 -14.13 2.36
C SER A 34 -10.98 -13.77 2.74
N THR A 35 -11.20 -12.60 3.34
CA THR A 35 -12.51 -12.15 3.83
C THR A 35 -13.19 -11.26 2.80
N HIS A 36 -12.43 -10.31 2.24
CA HIS A 36 -12.95 -9.31 1.30
C HIS A 36 -12.70 -9.67 -0.17
N GLY A 37 -12.04 -10.81 -0.42
CA GLY A 37 -11.74 -11.30 -1.75
C GLY A 37 -10.62 -10.53 -2.45
N LYS A 38 -10.42 -10.88 -3.73
CA LYS A 38 -9.39 -10.28 -4.57
C LYS A 38 -9.70 -8.81 -4.87
N TYR A 39 -8.68 -7.96 -4.81
CA TYR A 39 -8.80 -6.58 -5.27
C TYR A 39 -9.07 -6.55 -6.78
N LYS A 40 -10.04 -5.75 -7.21
CA LYS A 40 -10.50 -5.71 -8.61
C LYS A 40 -9.64 -4.83 -9.51
N GLY A 41 -8.95 -3.86 -8.93
CA GLY A 41 -8.11 -2.91 -9.64
C GLY A 41 -6.68 -3.40 -9.86
N GLU A 42 -5.84 -2.53 -10.40
CA GLU A 42 -4.43 -2.82 -10.65
C GLU A 42 -3.59 -2.51 -9.40
N VAL A 43 -2.64 -3.40 -9.11
CA VAL A 43 -1.70 -3.25 -7.99
C VAL A 43 -0.34 -3.74 -8.46
N LYS A 44 0.67 -2.89 -8.40
CA LYS A 44 2.03 -3.22 -8.84
C LYS A 44 3.08 -2.49 -8.01
N ALA A 45 4.30 -3.02 -8.02
CA ALA A 45 5.48 -2.35 -7.55
C ALA A 45 6.12 -1.60 -8.74
N GLU A 46 6.42 -0.32 -8.58
CA GLU A 46 7.07 0.47 -9.62
C GLU A 46 7.97 1.54 -8.99
N GLY A 47 9.25 1.57 -9.35
CA GLY A 47 10.19 2.58 -8.85
C GLY A 47 10.36 2.60 -7.33
N GLY A 48 10.24 1.46 -6.65
CA GLY A 48 10.29 1.36 -5.19
C GLY A 48 9.02 1.84 -4.48
N LYS A 49 7.93 2.06 -5.21
CA LYS A 49 6.63 2.49 -4.68
C LYS A 49 5.55 1.45 -4.90
N LEU A 50 4.56 1.46 -4.02
CA LEU A 50 3.33 0.70 -4.21
C LEU A 50 2.39 1.52 -5.09
N VAL A 51 2.02 1.00 -6.26
CA VAL A 51 1.09 1.66 -7.18
C VAL A 51 -0.23 0.91 -7.19
N ILE A 52 -1.31 1.62 -6.84
CA ILE A 52 -2.69 1.10 -6.83
C ILE A 52 -3.52 1.96 -7.77
N ASP A 53 -4.11 1.36 -8.80
CA ASP A 53 -4.93 2.05 -9.82
C ASP A 53 -4.24 3.30 -10.40
N GLY A 54 -2.93 3.21 -10.63
CA GLY A 54 -2.10 4.32 -11.13
C GLY A 54 -1.63 5.31 -10.07
N HIS A 55 -2.10 5.20 -8.82
CA HIS A 55 -1.69 6.08 -7.71
C HIS A 55 -0.46 5.54 -7.00
N ALA A 56 0.64 6.32 -6.97
CA ALA A 56 1.90 5.92 -6.39
C ALA A 56 2.01 6.29 -4.90
N ILE A 57 2.32 5.31 -4.05
CA ILE A 57 2.41 5.44 -2.60
C ILE A 57 3.85 5.17 -2.16
N SER A 58 4.41 6.07 -1.35
CA SER A 58 5.74 5.90 -0.77
C SER A 58 5.73 4.78 0.27
N VAL A 59 6.73 3.90 0.24
CA VAL A 59 6.83 2.79 1.19
C VAL A 59 8.10 2.95 2.02
N PHE A 60 7.94 2.82 3.34
CA PHE A 60 9.00 2.82 4.32
C PHE A 60 9.04 1.49 5.07
N SER A 61 10.19 1.17 5.63
CA SER A 61 10.42 -0.06 6.41
C SER A 61 11.12 0.24 7.75
N GLU A 62 10.80 1.39 8.35
CA GLU A 62 11.42 1.84 9.59
C GLU A 62 10.72 1.23 10.81
N ARG A 63 11.53 0.69 11.74
CA ARG A 63 11.03 0.13 13.01
C ARG A 63 10.72 1.19 14.05
N ASP A 64 11.57 2.21 14.12
CA ASP A 64 11.36 3.36 14.99
C ASP A 64 10.44 4.35 14.28
N PRO A 65 9.23 4.63 14.80
CA PRO A 65 8.32 5.59 14.18
C PRO A 65 8.91 6.98 13.99
N ALA A 66 9.88 7.39 14.81
CA ALA A 66 10.53 8.69 14.70
C ALA A 66 11.41 8.83 13.43
N ASN A 67 11.85 7.72 12.86
CA ASN A 67 12.69 7.72 11.65
C ASN A 67 11.87 7.73 10.35
N ILE A 68 10.55 7.54 10.43
CA ILE A 68 9.67 7.55 9.26
C ILE A 68 9.56 8.98 8.72
N LYS A 69 9.98 9.19 7.48
CA LYS A 69 9.91 10.47 6.78
C LYS A 69 8.54 10.63 6.11
N TRP A 70 7.51 10.93 6.92
CA TRP A 70 6.13 11.13 6.47
C TRP A 70 5.97 12.21 5.39
#